data_AF-A0A258S4A9-F1
#
_entry.id   AF-A0A258S4A9-F1
#
_cell.length_a   1.000
_cell.length_b   1.000
_cell.length_c   1.000
_cell.angle_alpha   90.00
_cell.angle_beta   90.00
_cell.angle_gamma   90.00
#
_symmetry.space_group_name_H-M   'P 1'
#
loop_
_entity.id
_entity.type
_entity.pdbx_description
1 polymer ?
#
loop_
_entity_poly.entity_id
_entity_poly.type
_entity_poly.pdbx_seq_one_letter_code
_entity_poly.pdbx_strand_id
1 'polypeptide(L)' 'MINFYQEQNKVRFEINQAAANRAGAKISSQWLKLARIVRLAGRRP' A
#
# COMPACT_ATOMS: atom_id res chain seq x y z
N MET A 1 -1.34 5.95 4.48
CA MET A 1 -2.09 4.68 4.36
C MET A 1 -1.14 3.59 3.88
N ILE A 2 -0.13 3.31 4.70
CA ILE A 2 0.86 2.27 4.47
C ILE A 2 0.73 1.36 5.69
N ASN A 3 0.62 0.06 5.49
CA ASN A 3 0.52 -0.92 6.56
C ASN A 3 1.76 -1.79 6.54
N PHE A 4 2.38 -1.98 7.70
CA PHE A 4 3.49 -2.91 7.85
C PHE A 4 2.95 -4.21 8.44
N TYR A 5 3.40 -5.32 7.90
CA TYR A 5 3.04 -6.64 8.39
C TYR A 5 4.25 -7.55 8.33
N GLN A 6 4.31 -8.51 9.23
CA GLN A 6 5.38 -9.50 9.26
C GLN A 6 4.86 -10.77 8.59
N GLU A 7 5.58 -11.25 7.58
CA GLU A 7 5.25 -12.49 6.88
C GLU A 7 6.53 -13.31 6.71
N GLN A 8 6.50 -14.57 7.14
CA GLN A 8 7.64 -15.48 7.08
C GLN A 8 8.94 -14.88 7.68
N ASN A 9 8.80 -14.24 8.84
CA ASN A 9 9.90 -13.57 9.54
C ASN A 9 10.54 -12.39 8.79
N LYS A 10 9.87 -11.86 7.75
CA LYS A 10 10.27 -10.67 7.01
C LYS A 10 9.23 -9.57 7.19
N VAL A 11 9.70 -8.33 7.38
CA VAL A 11 8.80 -7.16 7.40
C VAL A 11 8.45 -6.81 5.95
N ARG A 12 7.16 -6.89 5.63
CA ARG A 12 6.59 -6.46 4.36
C ARG A 12 5.71 -5.24 4.59
N PHE A 13 5.38 -4.56 3.50
CA PHE A 13 4.52 -3.39 3.57
C PHE A 13 3.53 -3.34 2.42
N GLU A 14 2.41 -2.75 2.74
CA GLU A 14 1.26 -2.58 1.88
C GLU A 14 0.98 -1.09 1.70
N ILE A 15 0.71 -0.68 0.47
CA ILE A 15 0.38 0.70 0.15
C ILE A 15 -1.01 0.76 -0.45
N ASN A 16 -1.87 1.57 0.15
CA ASN A 16 -3.13 1.92 -0.47
C ASN A 16 -2.96 3.18 -1.32
N GLN A 17 -2.85 2.96 -2.63
CA GLN A 17 -2.73 4.04 -3.61
C GLN A 17 -3.90 5.01 -3.58
N ALA A 18 -5.12 4.56 -3.29
CA ALA A 18 -6.29 5.42 -3.31
C ALA A 18 -6.22 6.51 -2.23
N ALA A 19 -5.78 6.19 -1.01
CA ALA A 19 -5.57 7.23 -0.02
C ALA A 19 -4.27 8.00 -0.20
N ALA A 20 -3.23 7.41 -0.77
CA ALA A 20 -2.03 8.17 -1.14
C ALA A 20 -2.40 9.29 -2.13
N ASN A 21 -3.18 8.95 -3.15
CA ASN A 21 -3.70 9.93 -4.13
C ASN A 21 -4.62 10.96 -3.47
N ARG A 22 -5.56 10.54 -2.60
CA ARG A 22 -6.44 11.49 -1.89
C ARG A 22 -5.69 12.42 -0.95
N ALA A 23 -4.60 11.96 -0.35
CA ALA A 23 -3.74 12.76 0.51
C ALA A 23 -2.76 13.66 -0.27
N GLY A 24 -2.76 13.61 -1.62
CA GLY A 24 -1.78 14.31 -2.44
C GLY A 24 -0.34 13.80 -2.25
N ALA A 25 -0.17 12.63 -1.64
CA ALA A 25 1.14 12.09 -1.29
C ALA A 25 1.78 11.42 -2.51
N LYS A 26 2.89 11.99 -2.98
CA LYS A 26 3.71 11.39 -4.04
C LYS A 26 4.62 10.32 -3.45
N ILE A 27 4.24 9.05 -3.63
CA ILE A 27 5.05 7.90 -3.23
C ILE A 27 6.06 7.60 -4.34
N SER A 28 7.32 7.39 -3.96
CA SER A 28 8.37 6.99 -4.90
C SER A 28 7.99 5.70 -5.64
N SER A 29 8.22 5.68 -6.95
CA SER A 29 7.99 4.51 -7.81
C SER A 29 8.80 3.29 -7.37
N GLN A 30 9.95 3.51 -6.73
CA GLN A 30 10.78 2.44 -6.18
C GLN A 30 10.15 1.79 -4.93
N TRP A 31 9.50 2.59 -4.09
CA TRP A 31 8.72 2.09 -2.95
C TRP A 31 7.47 1.32 -3.41
N LEU A 32 6.80 1.80 -4.46
CA LEU A 32 5.66 1.10 -5.06
C LEU A 32 6.02 -0.27 -5.65
N LYS A 33 7.26 -0.44 -6.14
CA LYS A 33 7.75 -1.73 -6.65
C LYS A 33 7.99 -2.77 -5.54
N LEU A 34 8.35 -2.31 -4.34
CA LEU A 34 8.61 -3.16 -3.19
C LEU A 34 7.35 -3.43 -2.35
N ALA A 35 6.41 -2.48 -2.37
CA ALA A 35 5.13 -2.60 -1.70
C ALA A 35 4.19 -3.58 -2.38
N ARG A 36 3.36 -4.24 -1.59
CA ARG A 36 2.12 -4.83 -2.09
C ARG A 36 1.06 -3.71 -2.24
N ILE A 37 0.63 -3.44 -3.47
CA ILE A 37 -0.40 -2.42 -3.71
C ILE A 37 -1.77 -3.00 -3.38
N VAL A 38 -2.41 -2.47 -2.34
CA VAL A 38 -3.77 -2.85 -1.95
C VAL A 38 -4.75 -1.83 -2.51
N ARG A 39 -5.51 -2.24 -3.52
CA ARG A 39 -6.69 -1.51 -3.96
C ARG A 39 -7.81 -1.95 -3.02
N LEU A 40 -8.19 -1.10 -2.05
CA LEU A 40 -9.47 -1.27 -1.35
C LEU A 40 -10.55 -1.19 -2.42
N ALA A 41 -10.94 -2.35 -2.97
CA ALA A 41 -12.13 -2.46 -3.77
C ALA A 41 -13.25 -2.03 -2.84
N GLY A 42 -13.89 -0.91 -3.17
CA GLY A 42 -15.14 -0.53 -2.52
C GLY A 42 -16.02 -1.76 -2.52
N ARG A 43 -16.39 -2.18 -1.30
CA ARG A 43 -17.50 -3.08 -0.95
C ARG A 43 -18.06 -3.83 -2.16
N ARG A 44 -17.63 -5.08 -2.35
CA ARG A 44 -18.46 -6.01 -3.13
C ARG A 44 -19.47 -6.67 -2.18
N PRO A 45 -20.73 -6.80 -2.62
CA PRO A 45 -21.89 -7.22 -1.81
C PRO A 45 -21.73 -8.63 -1.24
#